data_AF-A0A1J3ECF4-F1
#
_entry.id   AF-A0A1J3ECF4-F1
#
_cell.length_a   1.000
_cell.length_b   1.000
_cell.length_c   1.000
_cell.angle_alpha   90.00
_cell.angle_beta   90.00
_cell.angle_gamma   90.00
#
_symmetry.space_group_name_H-M   'P 1'
#
loop_
_entity.id
_entity.type
_entity.pdbx_description
1 polymer ?
#
loop_
_entity_poly.entity_id
_entity_poly.type
_entity_poly.pdbx_seq_one_letter_code
_entity_poly.pdbx_strand_id
1 'polypeptide(L)'
;EDSESKRRNFLGKIAESNAMGESSDLLAKAKDLLRKKSLREVAEAIYPLLQDQETTEYQSSLALFKYCVDNAPDALTLKLLKVYPSSYCPVFRFRWIYMLFET
;
A
#
# COMPACT_ATOMS: atom_id res chain seq x y z
N GLU A 1 -37.39 -16.35 13.78
CA GLU A 1 -36.57 -16.13 12.56
C GLU A 1 -35.96 -14.71 12.44
N ASP A 2 -36.32 -13.75 13.30
CA ASP A 2 -35.91 -12.34 13.15
C ASP A 2 -34.53 -11.96 13.77
N SER A 3 -34.06 -12.71 14.78
CA SER A 3 -32.84 -12.36 15.52
C SER A 3 -31.54 -12.58 14.73
N GLU A 4 -31.45 -13.64 13.93
CA GLU A 4 -30.26 -13.92 13.12
C GLU A 4 -30.13 -12.99 11.92
N SER A 5 -31.25 -12.63 11.28
CA SER A 5 -31.26 -11.72 10.13
C SER A 5 -30.80 -10.32 10.57
N LYS A 6 -31.23 -9.88 11.75
CA LYS A 6 -30.82 -8.61 12.36
C LYS A 6 -29.33 -8.59 12.71
N ARG A 7 -28.79 -9.70 13.22
CA ARG A 7 -27.34 -9.85 13.50
C ARG A 7 -26.51 -9.82 12.22
N ARG A 8 -26.94 -10.52 11.16
CA ARG A 8 -26.26 -10.52 9.86
C ARG A 8 -26.22 -9.12 9.22
N ASN A 9 -27.32 -8.39 9.28
CA ASN A 9 -27.38 -7.02 8.78
C ASN A 9 -26.46 -6.07 9.56
N PHE A 10 -26.42 -6.21 10.89
CA PHE A 10 -25.56 -5.41 11.77
C PHE A 10 -24.06 -5.69 11.50
N LEU A 11 -23.67 -6.96 11.36
CA LEU A 11 -22.30 -7.34 11.03
C LEU A 11 -21.88 -6.86 9.63
N GLY A 12 -22.79 -6.92 8.65
CA GLY A 12 -22.57 -6.38 7.30
C GLY A 12 -22.30 -4.87 7.32
N LYS A 13 -23.11 -4.10 8.05
CA LYS A 13 -22.91 -2.66 8.21
C LYS A 13 -21.59 -2.30 8.90
N ILE A 14 -21.16 -3.08 9.88
CA ILE A 14 -19.85 -2.87 10.54
C ILE A 14 -18.71 -3.18 9.57
N ALA A 15 -18.81 -4.26 8.79
CA ALA A 15 -17.80 -4.61 7.80
C ALA A 15 -17.69 -3.54 6.70
N GLU A 16 -18.81 -3.02 6.20
CA GLU A 16 -18.85 -1.91 5.23
C GLU A 16 -18.27 -0.62 5.82
N SER A 17 -18.62 -0.28 7.07
CA SER A 17 -18.06 0.88 7.77
C SER A 17 -16.54 0.77 7.98
N ASN A 18 -16.05 -0.41 8.33
CA ASN A 18 -14.62 -0.67 8.51
C ASN A 18 -13.88 -0.62 7.18
N ALA A 19 -14.42 -1.23 6.12
CA ALA A 19 -13.85 -1.17 4.77
C ALA A 19 -13.79 0.28 4.24
N MET A 20 -14.81 1.09 4.52
CA MET A 20 -14.84 2.51 4.13
C MET A 20 -13.81 3.33 4.93
N GLY A 21 -13.65 3.05 6.23
CA GLY A 21 -12.63 3.68 7.08
C GLY A 21 -11.20 3.32 6.66
N GLU A 22 -10.94 2.04 6.40
CA GLU A 22 -9.66 1.52 5.92
C GLU A 22 -9.32 2.08 4.53
N SER A 23 -10.29 2.14 3.61
CA SER A 23 -10.09 2.75 2.30
C SER A 23 -9.80 4.24 2.39
N SER A 24 -10.40 4.97 3.35
CA SER A 24 -10.15 6.40 3.53
C SER A 24 -8.76 6.67 4.09
N ASP A 25 -8.28 5.84 5.03
CA ASP A 25 -6.92 5.93 5.58
C ASP A 25 -5.86 5.57 4.52
N LEU A 26 -6.10 4.51 3.74
CA LEU A 26 -5.23 4.13 2.62
C LEU A 26 -5.16 5.22 1.55
N LEU A 27 -6.28 5.86 1.21
CA LEU A 27 -6.30 7.00 0.28
C LEU A 27 -5.43 8.16 0.78
N ALA A 28 -5.52 8.49 2.08
CA ALA A 28 -4.73 9.56 2.67
C ALA A 28 -3.23 9.22 2.62
N LYS A 29 -2.86 7.99 3.00
CA LYS A 29 -1.48 7.48 2.95
C LYS A 29 -0.94 7.41 1.52
N ALA A 30 -1.75 6.99 0.55
CA ALA A 30 -1.37 6.93 -0.86
C ALA A 30 -1.11 8.33 -1.42
N LYS A 31 -1.99 9.28 -1.12
CA LYS A 31 -1.79 10.69 -1.49
C LYS A 31 -0.53 11.26 -0.85
N ASP A 32 -0.27 10.96 0.42
CA ASP A 32 0.96 11.40 1.10
C ASP A 32 2.20 10.81 0.41
N LEU A 33 2.24 9.49 0.22
CA LEU A 33 3.33 8.78 -0.45
C LEU A 33 3.64 9.37 -1.83
N LEU A 34 2.61 9.60 -2.64
CA LEU A 34 2.77 10.14 -4.00
C LEU A 34 3.18 11.62 -3.98
N ARG A 35 2.87 12.38 -2.93
CA ARG A 35 3.27 13.79 -2.77
C ARG A 35 4.64 13.96 -2.10
N LYS A 36 5.16 12.95 -1.39
CA LYS A 36 6.47 13.00 -0.73
C LYS A 36 7.56 13.46 -1.69
N LYS A 37 8.28 14.51 -1.29
CA LYS A 37 9.46 15.01 -2.03
C LYS A 37 10.71 14.18 -1.72
N SER A 38 10.78 13.63 -0.51
CA SER A 38 11.89 12.79 -0.06
C SER A 38 11.80 11.40 -0.68
N LEU A 39 12.75 11.07 -1.57
CA LEU A 39 12.86 9.72 -2.14
C LEU A 39 13.21 8.68 -1.06
N ARG A 40 13.93 9.09 -0.02
CA ARG A 40 14.25 8.24 1.13
C ARG A 40 13.00 7.81 1.88
N GLU A 41 12.09 8.74 2.16
CA GLU A 41 10.84 8.41 2.87
C GLU A 41 9.93 7.51 2.03
N VAL A 42 9.93 7.69 0.70
CA VAL A 42 9.23 6.76 -0.20
C VAL A 42 9.86 5.38 -0.13
N ALA A 43 11.19 5.29 -0.15
CA ALA A 43 11.89 4.03 -0.01
C ALA A 43 11.57 3.36 1.33
N GLU A 44 11.58 4.10 2.44
CA GLU A 44 11.24 3.60 3.79
C GLU A 44 9.80 3.09 3.88
N ALA A 45 8.84 3.75 3.22
CA ALA A 45 7.44 3.33 3.20
C ALA A 45 7.19 2.02 2.41
N ILE A 46 8.06 1.71 1.44
CA ILE A 46 7.93 0.54 0.56
C ILE A 46 8.92 -0.56 0.99
N TYR A 47 9.93 -0.21 1.79
CA TYR A 47 10.95 -1.11 2.31
C TYR A 47 10.38 -2.37 2.98
N PRO A 48 9.27 -2.32 3.74
CA PRO A 48 8.71 -3.54 4.33
C PRO A 48 8.30 -4.58 3.27
N LEU A 49 7.97 -4.20 2.03
CA LEU A 49 7.71 -5.15 0.93
C LEU A 49 8.92 -5.99 0.54
N LEU A 50 10.11 -5.58 0.98
CA LEU A 50 11.38 -6.23 0.71
C LEU A 50 11.81 -7.13 1.88
N GLN A 51 11.05 -7.14 2.98
CA GLN A 51 11.29 -7.91 4.20
C GLN A 51 10.33 -9.12 4.30
N ASP A 52 10.33 -9.78 5.46
CA ASP A 52 9.47 -10.93 5.74
C ASP A 52 7.99 -10.59 5.64
N GLN A 53 7.26 -11.44 4.90
CA GLN A 53 5.86 -11.23 4.51
C GLN A 53 4.86 -11.38 5.67
N GLU A 54 5.32 -11.90 6.81
CA GLU A 54 4.50 -12.16 8.00
C GLU A 54 4.40 -10.95 8.93
N THR A 55 5.13 -9.87 8.64
CA THR A 55 5.13 -8.66 9.48
C THR A 55 3.91 -7.78 9.23
N THR A 56 3.43 -7.10 10.28
CA THR A 56 2.35 -6.11 10.18
C THR A 56 2.72 -4.95 9.25
N GLU A 57 4.00 -4.61 9.20
CA GLU A 57 4.61 -3.59 8.36
C GLU A 57 4.57 -4.00 6.89
N TYR A 58 4.84 -5.28 6.58
CA TYR A 58 4.68 -5.82 5.24
C TYR A 58 3.22 -5.70 4.78
N GLN A 59 2.27 -6.18 5.58
CA GLN A 59 0.84 -6.16 5.20
C GLN A 59 0.32 -4.74 5.00
N SER A 60 0.73 -3.81 5.86
CA SER A 60 0.39 -2.38 5.74
C SER A 60 0.96 -1.76 4.46
N SER A 61 2.23 -2.05 4.17
CA SER A 61 2.91 -1.54 2.96
C SER A 61 2.33 -2.17 1.70
N LEU A 62 1.90 -3.44 1.76
CA LEU A 62 1.28 -4.15 0.65
C LEU A 62 -0.10 -3.58 0.33
N ALA A 63 -0.92 -3.32 1.35
CA ALA A 63 -2.21 -2.67 1.16
C ALA A 63 -2.05 -1.28 0.54
N LEU A 64 -1.09 -0.49 1.03
CA LEU A 64 -0.77 0.83 0.47
C LEU A 64 -0.29 0.73 -0.99
N PHE A 65 0.61 -0.20 -1.28
CA PHE A 65 1.16 -0.40 -2.62
C PHE A 65 0.07 -0.82 -3.61
N LYS A 66 -0.72 -1.84 -3.28
CA LYS A 66 -1.86 -2.29 -4.11
C LYS A 66 -2.85 -1.16 -4.35
N TYR A 67 -3.18 -0.40 -3.30
CA TYR A 67 -4.06 0.76 -3.45
C TYR A 67 -3.48 1.79 -4.43
N CYS A 68 -2.18 2.06 -4.38
CA CYS A 68 -1.53 2.97 -5.34
C CYS A 68 -1.53 2.41 -6.77
N VAL A 69 -1.33 1.10 -6.95
CA VAL A 69 -1.43 0.42 -8.26
C VAL A 69 -2.83 0.58 -8.83
N ASP A 70 -3.87 0.33 -8.02
CA ASP A 70 -5.26 0.38 -8.48
C ASP A 70 -5.74 1.79 -8.83
N ASN A 71 -5.21 2.83 -8.16
CA ASN A 71 -5.74 4.20 -8.24
C ASN A 71 -4.83 5.20 -8.97
N ALA A 72 -3.51 4.98 -9.01
CA ALA A 72 -2.55 5.93 -9.57
C ALA A 72 -1.24 5.25 -10.04
N PRO A 73 -1.31 4.25 -10.94
CA PRO A 73 -0.16 3.43 -11.33
C PRO A 73 0.96 4.25 -11.99
N ASP A 74 0.62 5.22 -12.85
CA ASP A 74 1.62 6.08 -13.50
C ASP A 74 2.41 6.93 -12.49
N ALA A 75 1.71 7.50 -11.50
CA ALA A 75 2.32 8.32 -10.47
C ALA A 75 3.19 7.48 -9.54
N LEU A 76 2.75 6.26 -9.21
CA LEU A 76 3.53 5.30 -8.46
C LEU A 76 4.80 4.92 -9.24
N THR A 77 4.66 4.49 -10.49
CA THR A 77 5.77 4.10 -11.38
C THR A 77 6.81 5.20 -11.48
N LEU A 78 6.39 6.44 -11.76
CA LEU A 78 7.30 7.59 -11.80
C LEU A 78 8.03 7.82 -10.47
N LYS A 79 7.36 7.56 -9.35
CA LYS A 79 8.00 7.67 -8.04
C LYS A 79 9.03 6.56 -7.84
N LEU A 80 8.69 5.31 -8.15
CA LEU A 80 9.59 4.17 -8.01
C LEU A 80 10.83 4.31 -8.91
N LEU A 81 10.64 4.78 -10.15
CA LEU A 81 11.74 5.07 -11.09
C LEU A 81 12.73 6.11 -10.54
N LYS A 82 12.25 7.08 -9.74
CA LYS A 82 13.11 8.06 -9.07
C LYS A 82 13.83 7.47 -7.86
N VAL A 83 13.20 6.54 -7.16
CA VAL A 83 13.81 5.86 -6.00
C VAL A 83 14.89 4.87 -6.44
N TYR A 84 14.68 4.15 -7.54
CA TYR A 84 15.61 3.16 -8.09
C TYR A 84 17.10 3.63 -8.14
N PRO A 85 17.45 4.78 -8.74
CA PRO A 85 18.84 5.25 -8.80
C PRO A 85 19.40 5.70 -7.44
N SER A 86 18.53 6.02 -6.47
CA SER A 86 18.96 6.41 -5.11
C SER A 86 19.31 5.23 -4.20
N SER A 87 19.05 4.01 -4.66
CA SER A 87 19.32 2.79 -3.89
C SER A 87 20.82 2.46 -3.81
N TYR A 88 21.31 2.38 -2.57
CA TYR A 88 22.72 2.09 -2.24
C TYR A 88 23.09 0.61 -2.32
N CYS A 89 22.14 -0.33 -2.47
CA CYS A 89 22.43 -1.77 -2.49
C CYS A 89 21.84 -2.52 -3.70
N PRO A 90 22.63 -3.41 -4.35
CA PRO A 90 22.20 -4.17 -5.53
C PRO A 90 20.96 -5.06 -5.33
N VAL A 91 20.81 -5.68 -4.15
CA VAL A 91 19.64 -6.53 -3.82
C VAL A 91 18.37 -5.70 -3.83
N PHE A 92 18.43 -4.47 -3.29
CA PHE A 92 17.31 -3.54 -3.37
C PHE A 92 17.00 -3.20 -4.83
N ARG A 93 18.00 -2.95 -5.68
CA ARG A 93 17.77 -2.65 -7.11
C ARG A 93 17.03 -3.78 -7.84
N PHE A 94 17.40 -5.05 -7.61
CA PHE A 94 16.71 -6.18 -8.23
C PHE A 94 15.24 -6.25 -7.81
N ARG A 95 14.95 -6.06 -6.52
CA ARG A 95 13.58 -6.14 -6.02
C ARG A 95 12.73 -4.92 -6.38
N TRP A 96 13.37 -3.76 -6.53
CA TRP A 96 12.76 -2.58 -7.16
C TRP A 96 12.36 -2.83 -8.61
N ILE A 97 13.19 -3.51 -9.40
CA ILE A 97 12.84 -3.89 -10.79
C ILE A 97 11.63 -4.82 -10.80
N TYR A 98 11.57 -5.79 -9.89
CA TYR A 98 10.40 -6.66 -9.76
C TYR A 98 9.13 -5.84 -9.43
N MET A 99 9.19 -4.92 -8.48
CA MET A 99 8.04 -4.06 -8.18
C MET A 99 7.63 -3.16 -9.34
N LEU A 100 8.58 -2.60 -10.10
CA LEU A 100 8.31 -1.82 -11.32
C LEU A 100 7.67 -2.66 -12.44
N PHE A 101 7.92 -3.97 -12.47
CA PHE A 101 7.29 -4.88 -13.42
C PHE A 101 5.84 -5.21 -13.03
N GLU A 102 5.53 -5.23 -11.73
CA GLU A 102 4.20 -5.56 -11.19
C GLU A 102 3.24 -4.35 -11.13
N THR A 103 3.76 -3.12 -11.22
CA THR A 103 2.96 -1.87 -11.32
C THR A 103 2.42 -1.64 -12.72
#